data_AF-A0A7C9IM74-F1
#
_entry.id   AF-A0A7C9IM74-F1
#
_cell.length_a   1.000
_cell.length_b   1.000
_cell.length_c   1.000
_cell.angle_alpha   90.00
_cell.angle_beta   90.00
_cell.angle_gamma   90.00
#
_symmetry.space_group_name_H-M   'P 1'
#
loop_
_entity.id
_entity.type
_entity.pdbx_description
1 polymer ?
#
loop_
_entity_poly.entity_id
_entity_poly.type
_entity_poly.pdbx_seq_one_letter_code
_entity_poly.pdbx_strand_id
1 'polypeptide(L)' 'MKTKNEDKDSLSWKADAAFLQAAKKVIQKAKQTDTPVVIWEEGQVKEVSATEMESRLKAK' A
#
# COMPACT_ATOMS: atom_id res chain seq x y z
N MET A 1 -2.21 -20.20 -21.98
CA MET A 1 -0.96 -19.56 -21.52
C MET A 1 -1.18 -18.05 -21.69
N LYS A 2 -1.73 -17.35 -20.69
CA LYS A 2 -2.05 -15.92 -20.83
C LYS A 2 -0.78 -15.10 -20.78
N THR A 3 -0.58 -14.27 -21.78
CA THR A 3 0.60 -13.41 -21.97
C THR A 3 0.56 -12.28 -20.94
N LYS A 4 1.67 -12.08 -20.23
CA LYS A 4 1.95 -11.06 -19.18
C LYS A 4 1.44 -9.63 -19.41
N ASN A 5 1.01 -9.28 -20.63
CA ASN A 5 0.46 -7.97 -20.98
C ASN A 5 -1.06 -7.85 -20.76
N GLU A 6 -1.84 -8.92 -20.86
CA GLU A 6 -3.30 -8.85 -20.62
C GLU A 6 -3.62 -8.59 -19.13
N ASP A 7 -2.75 -9.02 -18.23
CA ASP A 7 -2.91 -8.84 -16.79
C ASP A 7 -2.85 -7.37 -16.36
N LYS A 8 -2.03 -6.54 -17.00
CA LYS A 8 -1.91 -5.10 -16.69
C LYS A 8 -3.10 -4.27 -17.16
N ASP A 9 -3.90 -4.78 -18.09
CA ASP A 9 -5.13 -4.12 -18.50
C ASP A 9 -6.37 -4.60 -17.75
N SER A 10 -6.22 -5.66 -16.95
CA SER A 10 -7.29 -6.15 -16.09
C SER A 10 -7.73 -5.09 -15.09
N LEU A 11 -9.04 -5.10 -14.78
CA LEU A 11 -9.61 -4.21 -13.78
C LEU A 11 -8.98 -4.42 -12.41
N SER A 12 -8.67 -5.68 -12.06
CA SER A 12 -8.03 -6.05 -10.80
C SER A 12 -6.65 -5.41 -10.66
N TRP A 13 -5.82 -5.48 -11.70
CA TRP A 13 -4.50 -4.82 -11.69
C TRP A 13 -4.63 -3.30 -11.54
N LYS A 14 -5.59 -2.67 -12.25
CA LYS A 14 -5.84 -1.22 -12.15
C LYS A 14 -6.29 -0.83 -10.75
N ALA A 15 -7.15 -1.64 -10.13
CA ALA A 15 -7.59 -1.45 -8.75
C ALA A 15 -6.42 -1.55 -7.77
N ASP A 16 -5.60 -2.61 -7.85
CA ASP A 16 -4.42 -2.79 -7.01
C ASP A 16 -3.43 -1.63 -7.15
N ALA A 17 -3.19 -1.17 -8.38
CA ALA A 17 -2.34 -0.01 -8.64
C ALA A 17 -2.90 1.27 -8.01
N ALA A 18 -4.21 1.50 -8.10
CA ALA A 18 -4.88 2.64 -7.48
C ALA A 18 -4.80 2.58 -5.94
N PHE A 19 -5.03 1.41 -5.34
CA PHE A 19 -4.88 1.22 -3.89
C PHE A 19 -3.44 1.46 -3.43
N LEU A 20 -2.45 0.96 -4.17
CA LEU A 20 -1.04 1.20 -3.87
C LEU A 20 -0.70 2.70 -3.94
N GLN A 21 -1.24 3.42 -4.93
CA GLN A 21 -1.04 4.86 -5.05
C GLN A 21 -1.70 5.62 -3.89
N ALA A 22 -2.91 5.23 -3.47
CA ALA A 22 -3.59 5.81 -2.33
C ALA A 22 -2.81 5.57 -1.02
N ALA A 23 -2.35 4.34 -0.79
CA ALA A 23 -1.55 3.97 0.38
C ALA A 23 -0.28 4.83 0.49
N LYS A 24 0.44 5.04 -0.63
CA LYS A 24 1.61 5.94 -0.67
C LYS A 24 1.29 7.35 -0.17
N LYS A 25 0.17 7.93 -0.60
CA LYS A 25 -0.25 9.28 -0.19
C LYS A 25 -0.57 9.34 1.31
N VAL A 26 -1.26 8.33 1.83
CA VAL A 26 -1.59 8.23 3.27
C VAL A 26 -0.32 8.17 4.11
N ILE A 27 0.62 7.29 3.76
CA ILE A 27 1.90 7.14 4.49
C ILE A 27 2.70 8.43 4.46
N GLN A 28 2.79 9.08 3.29
CA GLN A 28 3.49 10.37 3.17
C GLN A 28 2.86 11.44 4.04
N LYS A 29 1.53 11.53 4.09
CA LYS A 29 0.83 12.51 4.92
C LYS A 29 1.04 12.24 6.41
N ALA A 30 0.93 10.98 6.82
CA ALA A 30 1.15 10.54 8.19
C ALA A 30 2.58 10.86 8.67
N LYS A 31 3.58 10.69 7.80
CA LYS A 31 4.98 11.04 8.09
C LYS A 31 5.19 12.54 8.33
N GLN A 32 4.46 13.40 7.62
CA GLN A 32 4.58 14.86 7.80
C GLN A 32 4.03 15.35 9.14
N THR A 33 3.11 14.61 9.75
CA THR A 33 2.42 14.99 10.98
C THR A 33 2.76 14.08 12.15
N ASP A 34 3.81 13.25 12.01
CA ASP A 34 4.22 12.22 12.97
C ASP A 34 3.04 11.38 13.49
N THR A 35 2.11 11.05 12.58
CA THR A 35 0.89 10.31 12.91
C THR A 35 1.10 8.83 12.59
N PRO A 36 0.74 7.91 13.50
CA PRO A 36 0.80 6.48 13.22
C PRO A 36 -0.22 6.08 12.14
N VAL A 37 0.09 5.01 11.41
CA VAL A 37 -0.80 4.39 10.43
C VAL A 37 -1.40 3.13 11.05
N VAL A 38 -2.73 3.05 11.05
CA VAL A 38 -3.46 1.86 11.48
C VAL A 38 -3.60 0.90 10.31
N ILE A 39 -3.18 -0.34 10.48
CA ILE A 39 -3.30 -1.40 9.47
C ILE A 39 -4.08 -2.59 10.03
N TRP A 40 -4.64 -3.39 9.13
CA TRP A 40 -5.16 -4.71 9.42
C TRP A 40 -4.20 -5.76 8.87
N GLU A 41 -3.61 -6.57 9.75
CA GLU A 41 -2.63 -7.59 9.38
C GLU A 41 -2.81 -8.80 10.32
N GLU A 42 -2.81 -10.01 9.77
CA GLU A 42 -2.93 -11.26 10.56
C GLU A 42 -4.19 -11.31 11.45
N GLY A 43 -5.30 -10.72 10.98
CA GLY A 43 -6.56 -10.71 11.73
C GLY A 43 -6.59 -9.73 12.91
N GLN A 44 -5.62 -8.82 13.00
CA GLN A 44 -5.52 -7.85 14.07
C GLN A 44 -5.32 -6.43 13.54
N VAL A 45 -5.80 -5.45 14.32
CA VAL A 45 -5.47 -4.04 14.13
C VAL A 45 -4.08 -3.79 14.72
N LYS A 46 -3.18 -3.22 13.93
CA LYS A 46 -1.83 -2.82 14.37
C LYS A 46 -1.61 -1.34 14.07
N GLU A 47 -1.00 -0.63 15.01
CA GLU A 47 -0.49 0.72 14.78
C GLU A 47 0.99 0.63 14.41
N VAL A 48 1.35 1.26 13.29
CA VAL A 48 2.71 1.22 12.76
C VAL A 48 3.14 2.64 12.41
N SER A 49 4.39 2.99 12.70
CA SER A 49 4.91 4.30 12.33
C SER A 49 4.89 4.49 10.80
N ALA A 50 4.73 5.74 10.35
CA ALA A 50 4.77 6.04 8.93
C ALA A 50 6.12 5.66 8.28
N THR A 51 7.22 5.77 9.02
CA THR A 51 8.58 5.38 8.57
C THR A 51 8.71 3.87 8.35
N GLU A 52 8.14 3.07 9.26
CA GLU A 52 8.15 1.62 9.11
C GLU A 52 7.26 1.19 7.93
N MET A 53 6.07 1.78 7.79
CA MET A 53 5.20 1.51 6.64
C MET A 53 5.85 1.88 5.31
N GLU A 54 6.61 2.97 5.24
CA GLU A 54 7.38 3.34 4.05
C GLU A 54 8.44 2.27 3.70
N SER A 55 9.10 1.70 4.71
CA SER A 55 10.08 0.62 4.52
C SER A 55 9.43 -0.66 4.00
N ARG A 56 8.29 -1.06 4.58
CA ARG A 56 7.50 -2.22 4.13
C ARG A 56 7.03 -2.08 2.67
N LEU A 57 6.67 -0.87 2.24
CA LEU A 57 6.18 -0.61 0.90
C LEU A 57 7.29 -0.64 -0.18
N LYS A 58 8.54 -0.37 0.21
CA LYS A 58 9.72 -0.45 -0.69
C LYS A 58 10.26 -1.88 -0.83
N ALA A 59 9.96 -2.75 0.14
CA ALA A 59 10.39 -4.15 0.14
C ALA A 59 9.46 -5.08 -0.66
N LYS A 60 8.33 -4.56 -1.18
CA LYS A 60 7.42 -5.25 -2.10
C LYS A 60 7.70 -4.87 -3.55
#